data_AF-A0A963NTS6-F1
#
_entry.id   AF-A0A963NTS6-F1
#
_cell.length_a   1.000
_cell.length_b   1.000
_cell.length_c   1.000
_cell.angle_alpha   90.00
_cell.angle_beta   90.00
_cell.angle_gamma   90.00
#
_symmetry.space_group_name_H-M   'P 1'
#
loop_
_entity.id
_entity.type
_entity.pdbx_description
1 polymer ?
#
loop_
_entity_poly.entity_id
_entity_poly.type
_entity_poly.pdbx_seq_one_letter_code
_entity_poly.pdbx_strand_id
1 'polypeptide(L)'
;MANPNRQFQVADAAAQQALVRAQPLATLVIAHEGALHVNHIPLYLDPARGPQGTLIGHVARANALWPLLPQQAVAVFHGPQAYVSPSWYPSKALDGKQVPTWNYAAVHAHGTLSAFDDP
;
A
#
# COMPACT_ATOMS: atom_id res chain seq x y z
N MET A 1 9.10 3.32 -11.37
CA MET A 1 9.62 3.54 -9.99
C MET A 1 10.18 2.21 -9.54
N ALA A 2 11.49 2.13 -9.29
CA ALA A 2 12.16 0.84 -9.07
C ALA A 2 11.63 0.17 -7.80
N ASN A 3 11.23 -1.09 -7.90
CA ASN A 3 10.95 -1.91 -6.73
C ASN A 3 12.16 -1.86 -5.78
N PRO A 4 11.94 -1.85 -4.45
CA PRO A 4 13.04 -1.89 -3.50
C PRO A 4 13.94 -3.09 -3.84
N ASN A 5 15.25 -2.92 -3.63
CA ASN A 5 16.24 -3.98 -3.80
C ASN A 5 15.72 -5.26 -3.12
N ARG A 6 15.84 -6.43 -3.77
CA ARG A 6 15.22 -7.70 -3.31
C ARG A 6 15.53 -8.01 -1.85
N GLN A 7 16.71 -7.62 -1.36
CA GLN A 7 17.11 -7.82 0.04
C GLN A 7 16.18 -7.13 1.06
N PHE A 8 15.40 -6.13 0.65
CA PHE A 8 14.45 -5.40 1.51
C PHE A 8 12.99 -5.82 1.25
N GLN A 9 12.75 -6.81 0.39
CA GLN A 9 11.41 -7.31 0.14
C GLN A 9 11.03 -8.32 1.22
N VAL A 10 9.89 -8.10 1.88
CA VAL A 10 9.31 -9.05 2.83
C VAL A 10 8.34 -9.94 2.05
N ALA A 11 8.69 -11.22 1.90
CA ALA A 11 7.85 -12.22 1.21
C ALA A 11 6.88 -12.95 2.16
N ASP A 12 7.02 -12.77 3.47
CA ASP A 12 6.11 -13.36 4.45
C ASP A 12 4.73 -12.70 4.40
N ALA A 13 3.73 -13.47 3.96
CA ALA A 13 2.35 -13.01 3.86
C ALA A 13 1.78 -12.63 5.23
N ALA A 14 2.18 -13.31 6.32
CA ALA A 14 1.67 -13.00 7.65
C ALA A 14 2.10 -11.60 8.11
N ALA A 15 3.38 -11.25 7.92
CA ALA A 15 3.90 -9.91 8.18
C ALA A 15 3.23 -8.83 7.30
N GLN A 16 3.04 -9.09 6.01
CA GLN A 16 2.35 -8.17 5.11
C GLN A 16 0.91 -7.90 5.57
N GLN A 17 0.15 -8.96 5.86
CA GLN A 17 -1.22 -8.85 6.33
C GLN A 17 -1.30 -8.19 7.72
N ALA A 18 -0.30 -8.38 8.58
CA ALA A 18 -0.22 -7.69 9.86
C ALA A 18 -0.06 -6.17 9.67
N LEU A 19 0.76 -5.73 8.71
CA LEU A 19 0.88 -4.30 8.37
C LEU A 19 -0.46 -3.75 7.86
N VAL A 20 -1.13 -4.46 6.95
CA VAL A 20 -2.44 -4.07 6.42
C VAL A 20 -3.46 -3.86 7.55
N ARG A 21 -3.53 -4.80 8.51
CA ARG A 21 -4.42 -4.70 9.67
C ARG A 21 -4.06 -3.53 10.59
N ALA A 22 -2.77 -3.25 10.77
CA ALA A 22 -2.30 -2.17 11.62
C ALA A 22 -2.49 -0.77 10.99
N GLN A 23 -2.54 -0.67 9.67
CA GLN A 23 -2.56 0.58 8.91
C GLN A 23 -3.68 0.59 7.86
N PRO A 24 -4.97 0.53 8.24
CA PRO A 24 -6.06 0.18 7.32
C PRO A 24 -6.45 1.27 6.32
N LEU A 25 -5.97 2.51 6.47
CA LEU A 25 -6.24 3.59 5.51
C LEU A 25 -5.37 3.41 4.27
N ALA A 26 -5.92 2.77 3.24
CA ALA A 26 -5.22 2.53 1.99
C ALA A 26 -5.25 3.75 1.06
N THR A 27 -4.19 3.92 0.28
CA THR A 27 -4.25 4.69 -0.97
C THR A 27 -4.63 3.74 -2.09
N LEU A 28 -5.87 3.84 -2.57
CA LEU A 28 -6.43 3.01 -3.63
C LEU A 28 -6.28 3.71 -4.97
N VAL A 29 -5.62 3.04 -5.91
CA VAL A 29 -5.32 3.57 -7.25
C VAL A 29 -5.96 2.68 -8.30
N ILE A 30 -6.69 3.29 -9.22
CA ILE A 30 -7.18 2.65 -10.46
C ILE A 30 -6.79 3.48 -11.67
N ALA A 31 -6.78 2.85 -12.84
CA ALA A 31 -6.72 3.54 -14.13
C ALA A 31 -8.04 3.32 -14.87
N HIS A 32 -8.64 4.39 -15.40
CA HIS A 32 -9.85 4.33 -16.21
C HIS A 32 -9.74 5.36 -17.34
N GLU A 33 -9.95 4.94 -18.59
CA GLU A 33 -9.89 5.81 -19.78
C GLU A 33 -8.60 6.66 -19.89
N GLY A 34 -7.46 6.11 -19.46
CA GLY A 34 -6.18 6.80 -19.49
C GLY A 34 -5.95 7.79 -18.34
N ALA A 35 -6.92 7.99 -17.46
CA ALA A 35 -6.78 8.78 -16.23
C ALA A 35 -6.48 7.88 -15.01
N LEU A 36 -5.66 8.38 -14.09
CA LEU A 36 -5.46 7.77 -12.78
C LEU A 36 -6.43 8.37 -11.76
N HIS A 37 -7.13 7.51 -11.04
CA HIS A 37 -7.98 7.91 -9.92
C HIS A 37 -7.34 7.40 -8.63
N VAL A 38 -7.24 8.29 -7.65
CA VAL A 38 -6.62 8.00 -6.35
C VAL A 38 -7.61 8.36 -5.26
N ASN A 39 -7.88 7.41 -4.36
CA ASN A 39 -8.75 7.60 -3.21
C ASN A 39 -8.05 7.13 -1.94
N HIS A 40 -8.33 7.77 -0.80
CA HIS A 40 -7.94 7.25 0.52
C HIS A 40 -9.15 6.56 1.14
N ILE A 41 -9.10 5.23 1.24
CA ILE A 41 -10.24 4.40 1.67
C ILE A 41 -9.77 3.46 2.78
N PRO A 42 -10.45 3.43 3.94
CA PRO A 42 -10.25 2.38 4.92
C PRO A 42 -10.62 1.02 4.33
N LEU A 43 -9.66 0.10 4.29
CA LEU A 43 -9.84 -1.27 3.81
C LEU A 43 -9.50 -2.25 4.94
N TYR A 44 -10.46 -3.11 5.25
CA TYR A 44 -10.30 -4.24 6.16
C TYR A 44 -9.92 -5.49 5.39
N LEU A 45 -8.98 -6.28 5.91
CA LEU A 45 -8.63 -7.57 5.35
C LEU A 45 -9.47 -8.68 5.98
N ASP A 46 -10.29 -9.34 5.17
CA ASP A 46 -10.95 -10.61 5.51
C ASP A 46 -10.10 -11.79 5.01
N PRO A 47 -9.37 -12.50 5.89
CA PRO A 47 -8.49 -13.59 5.48
C PRO A 47 -9.24 -14.87 5.08
N ALA A 48 -10.54 -14.98 5.40
CA ALA A 48 -11.33 -16.17 5.07
C ALA A 48 -11.84 -16.17 3.62
N ARG A 49 -11.75 -15.03 2.92
CA ARG A 49 -12.23 -14.87 1.55
C ARG A 49 -11.08 -14.85 0.54
N GLY A 50 -10.95 -15.92 -0.25
CA GLY A 50 -9.92 -16.03 -1.29
C GLY A 50 -8.55 -16.43 -0.74
N PRO A 51 -7.61 -16.83 -1.63
CA PRO A 51 -6.35 -17.46 -1.22
C PRO A 51 -5.37 -16.53 -0.48
N GLN A 52 -5.51 -15.21 -0.65
CA GLN A 52 -4.67 -14.20 0.01
C GLN A 52 -5.49 -13.29 0.97
N GLY A 53 -6.74 -13.66 1.23
CA GLY A 53 -7.74 -12.78 1.81
C GLY A 53 -8.33 -11.79 0.80
N THR A 54 -9.38 -11.09 1.22
CA THR A 54 -10.07 -10.07 0.44
C THR A 54 -10.09 -8.76 1.21
N LEU A 55 -9.79 -7.65 0.53
CA LEU A 55 -9.92 -6.31 1.09
C LEU A 55 -11.35 -5.82 0.91
N ILE A 56 -11.96 -5.33 1.99
CA ILE A 56 -13.34 -4.88 2.04
C ILE A 56 -13.35 -3.46 2.62
N GLY A 57 -14.06 -2.55 1.98
CA GLY A 57 -14.29 -1.20 2.47
C GLY A 57 -15.64 -0.69 2.02
N HIS A 58 -15.93 0.57 2.34
CA HIS A 58 -17.11 1.25 1.86
C HIS A 58 -16.76 2.65 1.40
N VAL A 59 -17.57 3.17 0.47
CA VAL A 59 -17.52 4.56 0.03
C VAL A 59 -18.94 5.10 0.03
N ALA A 60 -19.08 6.41 0.19
CA ALA A 60 -20.38 7.05 -0.06
C ALA A 60 -20.80 6.82 -1.52
N ARG A 61 -22.11 6.72 -1.77
CA ARG A 61 -22.64 6.54 -3.13
C ARG A 61 -22.25 7.67 -4.11
N ALA A 62 -22.02 8.87 -3.59
CA ALA A 62 -21.54 10.02 -4.35
C ALA A 62 -20.04 9.97 -4.66
N ASN A 63 -19.29 8.99 -4.14
CA ASN A 63 -17.88 8.85 -4.45
C ASN A 63 -17.70 8.51 -5.94
N ALA A 64 -16.95 9.35 -6.66
CA ALA A 64 -16.71 9.20 -8.09
C ALA A 64 -16.04 7.87 -8.49
N LEU A 65 -15.45 7.13 -7.55
CA LEU A 65 -14.93 5.78 -7.79
C LEU A 65 -16.05 4.77 -8.08
N TRP A 66 -17.19 4.87 -7.40
CA TRP A 66 -18.31 3.92 -7.48
C TRP A 66 -18.74 3.58 -8.92
N PRO A 67 -19.09 4.55 -9.78
CA PRO A 67 -19.56 4.26 -11.13
C PRO A 67 -18.47 3.73 -12.07
N LEU A 68 -17.20 3.79 -11.66
CA LEU A 68 -16.07 3.35 -12.49
C LEU A 68 -15.78 1.86 -12.32
N LEU A 69 -16.41 1.19 -11.36
CA LEU A 69 -16.13 -0.21 -11.02
C LEU A 69 -16.94 -1.18 -11.90
N PRO A 70 -16.43 -2.39 -12.20
CA PRO A 70 -15.20 -2.99 -11.67
C PRO A 70 -13.91 -2.56 -12.38
N GLN A 71 -12.79 -2.56 -11.65
CA GLN A 71 -11.48 -2.18 -12.21
C GLN A 71 -10.30 -2.95 -11.62
N GLN A 72 -9.21 -3.07 -12.39
CA GLN A 72 -7.91 -3.41 -11.81
C GLN A 72 -7.44 -2.28 -10.89
N ALA A 73 -7.01 -2.64 -9.69
CA ALA A 73 -6.65 -1.71 -8.65
C ALA A 73 -5.37 -2.11 -7.92
N VAL A 74 -4.72 -1.11 -7.35
CA VAL A 74 -3.65 -1.29 -6.35
C VAL A 74 -4.05 -0.55 -5.09
N ALA A 75 -4.12 -1.28 -3.97
CA ALA A 75 -4.25 -0.70 -2.64
C ALA A 75 -2.87 -0.63 -1.99
N VAL A 76 -2.43 0.57 -1.63
CA VAL A 76 -1.16 0.82 -0.94
C VAL A 76 -1.41 1.13 0.52
N PHE A 77 -0.83 0.32 1.40
CA PHE A 77 -0.86 0.50 2.85
C PHE A 77 0.51 1.00 3.32
N HIS A 78 0.51 2.11 4.05
CA HIS A 78 1.74 2.78 4.48
C HIS A 78 2.07 2.40 5.92
N GLY A 79 3.22 1.77 6.12
CA GLY A 79 3.78 1.48 7.43
C GLY A 79 4.58 2.64 8.02
N PRO A 80 5.30 2.39 9.14
CA PRO A 80 6.22 3.36 9.71
C PRO A 80 7.27 3.79 8.69
N GLN A 81 7.64 5.07 8.74
CA GLN A 81 8.69 5.62 7.90
C GLN A 81 9.44 6.75 8.62
N ALA A 82 10.70 6.93 8.26
CA ALA A 82 11.53 8.01 8.78
C ALA A 82 12.72 8.30 7.86
N TYR A 83 13.11 9.57 7.81
CA TYR A 83 14.41 9.97 7.29
C TYR A 83 15.54 9.35 8.11
N VAL A 84 16.57 8.85 7.44
CA VAL A 84 17.79 8.36 8.08
C VAL A 84 18.94 9.30 7.71
N SER A 85 19.38 10.09 8.69
CA SER A 85 20.49 11.01 8.47
C SER A 85 21.80 10.23 8.40
N PRO A 86 22.65 10.48 7.40
CA PRO A 86 23.96 9.86 7.35
C PRO A 86 24.83 10.31 8.54
N SER A 87 24.54 11.47 9.16
CA SER A 87 25.28 11.97 10.32
C SER A 87 25.12 11.12 11.58
N TRP A 88 24.16 10.19 11.61
CA TRP A 88 23.99 9.25 12.71
C TRP A 88 25.04 8.13 12.72
N TYR A 89 25.74 7.93 11.61
CA TYR A 89 26.81 6.94 11.51
C TYR A 89 28.16 7.57 11.84
N PRO A 90 28.88 7.07 12.86
CA PRO A 90 30.24 7.54 13.17
C PRO A 90 31.19 7.41 11.97
N SER A 91 30.97 6.40 11.11
CA SER A 91 31.74 6.18 9.89
C SER A 91 31.63 7.31 8.86
N LYS A 92 30.57 8.14 8.89
CA LYS A 92 30.46 9.28 7.96
C LYS A 92 31.63 10.25 8.10
N ALA A 93 32.09 10.47 9.32
CA ALA A 93 33.26 11.33 9.57
C ALA A 93 34.59 10.67 9.12
N LEU A 94 34.60 9.35 8.95
CA LEU A 94 35.80 8.58 8.62
C LEU A 94 35.99 8.38 7.11
N ASP A 95 34.92 8.05 6.37
CA ASP A 95 35.03 7.73 4.94
C ASP A 95 34.06 8.50 4.02
N GLY A 96 33.09 9.23 4.58
CA GLY A 96 32.11 10.01 3.81
C GLY A 96 31.17 9.18 2.93
N LYS A 97 31.16 7.85 3.04
CA LYS A 97 30.44 6.96 2.11
C LYS A 97 28.95 6.81 2.44
N GLN A 98 28.50 7.30 3.58
CA GLN A 98 27.10 7.21 4.00
C GLN A 98 26.27 8.35 3.39
N VAL A 99 25.27 7.97 2.60
CA VAL A 99 24.32 8.88 1.93
C VAL A 99 22.99 8.93 2.69
N PRO A 100 22.23 10.03 2.58
CA PRO A 100 20.90 10.10 3.17
C PRO A 100 19.94 9.08 2.54
N THR A 101 19.04 8.54 3.36
CA THR A 101 18.03 7.60 2.89
C THR A 101 16.73 7.75 3.68
N TRP A 102 15.70 7.01 3.29
CA TRP A 102 14.41 6.92 3.97
C TRP A 102 14.11 5.46 4.28
N ASN A 103 13.92 5.14 5.56
CA ASN A 103 13.39 3.83 5.94
C ASN A 103 11.87 3.90 5.87
N TYR A 104 11.25 2.88 5.30
CA TYR A 104 9.79 2.76 5.24
C TYR A 104 9.38 1.29 5.15
N ALA A 105 8.14 1.02 5.53
CA ALA A 105 7.45 -0.22 5.20
C ALA A 105 6.18 0.11 4.39
N ALA A 106 5.86 -0.71 3.39
CA ALA A 106 4.62 -0.57 2.63
C ALA A 106 4.17 -1.93 2.11
N VAL A 107 2.86 -2.10 1.94
CA VAL A 107 2.26 -3.26 1.27
C VAL A 107 1.46 -2.78 0.08
N HIS A 108 1.69 -3.38 -1.08
CA HIS A 108 0.89 -3.18 -2.29
C HIS A 108 0.04 -4.44 -2.52
N ALA A 109 -1.27 -4.30 -2.42
CA ALA A 109 -2.22 -5.36 -2.76
C ALA A 109 -2.80 -5.08 -4.15
N HIS A 110 -2.64 -6.04 -5.06
CA HIS A 110 -3.14 -5.96 -6.43
C HIS A 110 -4.38 -6.85 -6.57
N GLY A 111 -5.40 -6.37 -7.28
CA GLY A 111 -6.58 -7.18 -7.57
C GLY A 111 -7.67 -6.43 -8.30
N THR A 112 -8.77 -7.13 -8.56
CA THR A 112 -9.97 -6.54 -9.15
C THR A 112 -10.85 -5.93 -8.07
N LEU A 113 -11.01 -4.62 -8.10
CA LEU A 113 -11.93 -3.89 -7.25
C LEU A 113 -13.35 -3.98 -7.83
N SER A 114 -14.30 -4.44 -7.03
CA SER A 114 -15.71 -4.59 -7.41
C SER A 114 -16.61 -3.92 -6.37
N ALA A 115 -17.70 -3.31 -6.84
CA ALA A 115 -18.75 -2.74 -6.01
C ALA A 115 -19.84 -3.78 -5.71
N PHE A 116 -20.40 -3.74 -4.51
CA PHE A 116 -21.61 -4.46 -4.13
C PHE A 116 -22.63 -3.43 -3.62
N ASP A 117 -23.82 -3.41 -4.20
CA ASP A 117 -24.99 -2.66 -3.72
C ASP A 117 -26.00 -3.73 -3.29
N ASP A 118 -26.13 -3.98 -1.99
CA ASP A 118 -27.23 -4.82 -1.49
C ASP A 118 -28.51 -3.95 -1.48
N PRO A 119 -29.63 -4.45 -2.04
CA PRO A 119 -30.87 -3.68 -2.22
C PRO A 119 -31.62 -3.34 -0.93
#